data_AF-A0A7S2JPM6-F1
#
_entry.id   AF-A0A7S2JPM6-F1
#
_cell.length_a   1.000
_cell.length_b   1.000
_cell.length_c   1.000
_cell.angle_alpha   90.00
_cell.angle_beta   90.00
_cell.angle_gamma   90.00
#
_symmetry.space_group_name_H-M   'P 1'
#
loop_
_entity.id
_entity.type
_entity.pdbx_description
1 polymer ?
#
loop_
_entity_poly.entity_id
_entity_poly.type
_entity_poly.pdbx_seq_one_letter_code
_entity_poly.pdbx_strand_id
1 'polypeptide(L)'
;RLKTLGGSTTAVSLLNLRQDAGFLATTAGSLPFVLTHPDVFADLPLTFDSLHKTVDEIVTVPFLRNFIDTMCIFCGFPAKGAMTAHMLYILERFFEESACYAVPIGGTCEMGNTLQRGLEKFGGKLQLNAHVDEILVEDGRAVGVRLKNGNVVTARKAVVSNATPFDTVKMLGEEQELPKGVAKWRS
;
A
#
# COMPACT_ATOMS: atom_id res chain seq x y z
N ARG A 1 -18.82 13.39 12.94
CA ARG A 1 -18.61 11.94 13.09
C ARG A 1 -17.80 11.37 11.93
N LEU A 2 -18.26 11.37 10.67
CA LEU A 2 -17.40 10.94 9.55
C LEU A 2 -16.14 11.81 9.36
N LYS A 3 -16.27 13.15 9.42
CA LYS A 3 -15.10 14.07 9.38
C LYS A 3 -14.14 13.90 10.56
N THR A 4 -14.62 13.43 11.71
CA THR A 4 -13.77 13.15 12.88
C THR A 4 -13.06 11.80 12.75
N LEU A 5 -13.74 10.75 12.23
CA LEU A 5 -13.11 9.46 11.91
C LEU A 5 -12.06 9.52 10.78
N GLY A 6 -12.28 10.37 9.77
CA GLY A 6 -11.33 10.58 8.67
C GLY A 6 -10.00 11.17 9.15
N GLY A 7 -10.08 12.21 9.98
CA GLY A 7 -8.93 12.77 10.69
C GLY A 7 -8.21 11.76 11.60
N SER A 8 -8.95 10.89 12.29
CA SER A 8 -8.39 9.76 13.05
C SER A 8 -7.57 8.83 12.17
N THR A 9 -7.98 8.59 10.92
CA THR A 9 -7.28 7.67 10.01
C THR A 9 -5.95 8.24 9.53
N THR A 10 -5.85 9.56 9.35
CA THR A 10 -4.58 10.24 9.04
C THR A 10 -3.62 10.17 10.24
N ALA A 11 -4.13 10.34 11.47
CA ALA A 11 -3.35 10.15 12.69
C ALA A 11 -2.92 8.68 12.88
N VAL A 12 -3.78 7.71 12.59
CA VAL A 12 -3.48 6.27 12.67
C VAL A 12 -2.50 5.82 11.58
N SER A 13 -2.56 6.39 10.37
CA SER A 13 -1.59 6.12 9.30
C SER A 13 -0.18 6.57 9.69
N LEU A 14 -0.06 7.68 10.45
CA LEU A 14 1.20 8.11 11.05
C LEU A 14 1.66 7.18 12.19
N LEU A 15 0.71 6.56 12.90
CA LEU A 15 0.99 5.60 13.97
C LEU A 15 1.44 4.21 13.46
N ASN A 16 1.14 3.83 12.20
CA ASN A 16 1.21 2.43 11.75
C ASN A 16 2.35 2.02 10.79
N LEU A 17 3.43 2.80 10.65
CA LEU A 17 4.52 2.43 9.73
C LEU A 17 5.90 2.18 10.38
N ARG A 18 6.08 2.41 11.68
CA ARG A 18 7.34 2.11 12.39
C ARG A 18 7.08 1.61 13.81
N GLN A 19 7.66 0.47 14.17
CA GLN A 19 7.72 -0.05 15.54
C GLN A 19 9.04 0.28 16.27
N ASP A 20 9.82 1.22 15.74
CA ASP A 20 11.10 1.67 16.33
C ASP A 20 10.95 3.02 17.06
N ALA A 21 12.03 3.49 17.70
CA ALA A 21 12.04 4.78 18.40
C ALA A 21 11.73 5.99 17.49
N GLY A 22 11.77 5.82 16.16
CA GLY A 22 11.32 6.81 15.17
C GLY A 22 9.80 7.01 15.14
N PHE A 23 9.04 6.14 15.82
CA PHE A 23 7.61 6.30 16.09
C PHE A 23 7.29 7.63 16.75
N LEU A 24 8.02 8.01 17.82
CA LEU A 24 7.75 9.25 18.55
C LEU A 24 7.96 10.49 17.68
N ALA A 25 8.96 10.49 16.82
CA ALA A 25 9.24 11.58 15.89
C ALA A 25 8.15 11.70 14.80
N THR A 26 7.62 10.57 14.33
CA THR A 26 6.60 10.52 13.27
C THR A 26 5.21 10.91 13.83
N THR A 27 4.92 10.52 15.06
CA THR A 27 3.65 10.81 15.75
C THR A 27 3.59 12.22 16.35
N ALA A 28 4.73 12.88 16.60
CA ALA A 28 4.78 14.24 17.16
C ALA A 28 3.98 15.26 16.34
N GLY A 29 3.96 15.13 15.01
CA GLY A 29 3.18 16.01 14.12
C GLY A 29 1.66 15.85 14.26
N SER A 30 1.18 14.72 14.79
CA SER A 30 -0.24 14.45 15.01
C SER A 30 -0.74 14.89 16.39
N LEU A 31 0.16 15.27 17.31
CA LEU A 31 -0.18 15.61 18.70
C LEU A 31 -1.16 16.79 18.83
N PRO A 32 -1.06 17.89 18.06
CA PRO A 32 -2.05 18.98 18.12
C PRO A 32 -3.46 18.55 17.69
N PHE A 33 -3.55 17.62 16.74
CA PHE A 33 -4.81 17.08 16.25
C PHE A 33 -5.48 16.20 17.32
N VAL A 34 -4.71 15.30 17.94
CA VAL A 34 -5.19 14.43 19.01
C VAL A 34 -5.62 15.22 20.26
N LEU A 35 -4.91 16.30 20.60
CA LEU A 35 -5.27 17.17 21.72
C LEU A 35 -6.58 17.94 21.49
N THR A 36 -6.93 18.22 20.23
CA THR A 36 -8.17 18.92 19.87
C THR A 36 -9.34 17.98 19.61
N HIS A 37 -9.08 16.68 19.44
CA HIS A 37 -10.07 15.64 19.12
C HIS A 37 -9.83 14.39 19.99
N PRO A 38 -10.15 14.44 21.30
CA PRO A 38 -9.90 13.31 22.22
C PRO A 38 -10.79 12.09 21.94
N ASP A 39 -11.88 12.28 21.20
CA ASP A 39 -12.81 11.25 20.71
C ASP A 39 -12.14 10.25 19.75
N VAL A 40 -11.01 10.62 19.13
CA VAL A 40 -10.18 9.75 18.28
C VAL A 40 -9.84 8.43 18.98
N PHE A 41 -9.60 8.43 20.30
CA PHE A 41 -9.28 7.21 21.05
C PHE A 41 -10.50 6.32 21.31
N ALA A 42 -11.70 6.90 21.41
CA ALA A 42 -12.94 6.15 21.59
C ALA A 42 -13.39 5.47 20.28
N ASP A 43 -13.11 6.11 19.14
CA ASP A 43 -13.44 5.58 17.82
C ASP A 43 -12.37 4.63 17.26
N LEU A 44 -11.19 4.56 17.89
CA LEU A 44 -10.07 3.73 17.45
C LEU A 44 -10.43 2.23 17.31
N PRO A 45 -11.19 1.59 18.21
CA PRO A 45 -11.60 0.20 18.03
C PRO A 45 -12.47 -0.01 16.78
N LEU A 46 -13.31 0.97 16.42
CA LEU A 46 -14.17 0.91 15.24
C LEU A 46 -13.35 0.97 13.94
N THR A 47 -12.17 1.61 13.97
CA THR A 47 -11.28 1.66 12.80
C THR A 47 -10.71 0.28 12.43
N PHE A 48 -10.53 -0.61 13.41
CA PHE A 48 -9.94 -1.94 13.22
C PHE A 48 -10.97 -3.07 13.07
N ASP A 49 -12.27 -2.81 13.26
CA ASP A 49 -13.33 -3.80 13.02
C ASP A 49 -13.62 -3.95 11.51
N SER A 50 -14.43 -4.95 11.17
CA SER A 50 -14.94 -5.15 9.82
C SER A 50 -15.92 -4.06 9.43
N LEU A 51 -15.75 -3.47 8.25
CA LEU A 51 -16.58 -2.40 7.71
C LEU A 51 -18.07 -2.71 7.81
N HIS A 52 -18.46 -3.93 7.47
CA HIS A 52 -19.86 -4.34 7.45
C HIS A 52 -20.57 -4.11 8.78
N LYS A 53 -19.93 -4.43 9.93
CA LYS A 53 -20.52 -4.21 11.25
C LYS A 53 -20.68 -2.73 11.55
N THR A 54 -19.62 -1.94 11.32
CA THR A 54 -19.65 -0.50 11.59
C THR A 54 -20.67 0.21 10.69
N VAL A 55 -20.79 -0.20 9.44
CA VAL A 55 -21.79 0.35 8.50
C VAL A 55 -23.19 0.00 8.94
N ASP A 56 -23.46 -1.24 9.35
CA ASP A 56 -24.79 -1.66 9.80
C ASP A 56 -25.21 -0.95 11.12
N GLU A 57 -24.26 -0.58 11.98
CA GLU A 57 -24.53 0.19 13.20
C GLU A 57 -24.89 1.67 12.93
N ILE A 58 -24.34 2.25 11.86
CA ILE A 58 -24.42 3.70 11.59
C ILE A 58 -25.41 4.03 10.47
N VAL A 59 -25.54 3.15 9.48
CA VAL A 59 -26.26 3.38 8.23
C VAL A 59 -27.51 2.50 8.18
N THR A 60 -28.65 3.10 8.49
CA THR A 60 -29.94 2.40 8.51
C THR A 60 -30.65 2.37 7.15
N VAL A 61 -30.23 3.22 6.20
CA VAL A 61 -30.84 3.30 4.86
C VAL A 61 -30.25 2.21 3.96
N PRO A 62 -31.06 1.24 3.47
CA PRO A 62 -30.55 0.10 2.71
C PRO A 62 -29.77 0.49 1.43
N PHE A 63 -30.23 1.55 0.75
CA PHE A 63 -29.54 2.07 -0.43
C PHE A 63 -28.11 2.53 -0.11
N LEU A 64 -27.93 3.33 0.95
CA LEU A 64 -26.62 3.84 1.36
C LEU A 64 -25.70 2.71 1.83
N ARG A 65 -26.25 1.73 2.57
CA ARG A 65 -25.53 0.54 3.01
C ARG A 65 -25.03 -0.29 1.82
N ASN A 66 -25.84 -0.48 0.79
CA ASN A 66 -25.44 -1.21 -0.43
C ASN A 66 -24.45 -0.41 -1.29
N PHE A 67 -24.57 0.92 -1.32
CA PHE A 67 -23.62 1.79 -2.00
C PHE A 67 -22.22 1.70 -1.36
N ILE A 68 -22.13 1.72 -0.03
CA ILE A 68 -20.84 1.57 0.69
C ILE A 68 -20.22 0.21 0.42
N ASP A 69 -21.01 -0.88 0.39
CA ASP A 69 -20.50 -2.20 -0.02
C ASP A 69 -19.99 -2.20 -1.46
N THR A 70 -20.67 -1.51 -2.36
CA THR A 70 -20.23 -1.39 -3.77
C THR A 70 -18.91 -0.64 -3.87
N MET A 71 -18.65 0.35 -3.01
CA MET A 71 -17.36 1.04 -2.99
C MET A 71 -16.19 0.14 -2.59
N CYS A 72 -16.46 -1.04 -2.00
CA CYS A 72 -15.40 -2.01 -1.69
C CYS A 72 -14.72 -2.60 -2.95
N ILE A 73 -15.29 -2.41 -4.15
CA ILE A 73 -14.63 -2.76 -5.42
C ILE A 73 -13.24 -2.14 -5.56
N PHE A 74 -13.01 -0.95 -4.99
CA PHE A 74 -11.72 -0.26 -5.06
C PHE A 74 -10.62 -0.97 -4.25
N CYS A 75 -10.99 -1.87 -3.35
CA CYS A 75 -10.04 -2.64 -2.56
C CYS A 75 -9.91 -4.09 -3.02
N GLY A 76 -10.71 -4.52 -4.01
CA GLY A 76 -10.62 -5.88 -4.57
C GLY A 76 -11.15 -6.99 -3.65
N PHE A 77 -11.90 -6.67 -2.60
CA PHE A 77 -12.53 -7.65 -1.70
C PHE A 77 -13.92 -7.18 -1.21
N PRO A 78 -14.82 -8.10 -0.81
CA PRO A 78 -16.11 -7.74 -0.22
C PRO A 78 -15.97 -7.01 1.12
N ALA A 79 -16.97 -6.20 1.50
CA ALA A 79 -16.99 -5.42 2.75
C ALA A 79 -16.77 -6.24 4.03
N LYS A 80 -17.16 -7.53 4.01
CA LYS A 80 -16.92 -8.48 5.11
C LYS A 80 -15.44 -8.71 5.41
N GLY A 81 -14.57 -8.53 4.41
CA GLY A 81 -13.10 -8.59 4.55
C GLY A 81 -12.44 -7.21 4.61
N ALA A 82 -13.22 -6.14 4.54
CA ALA A 82 -12.72 -4.77 4.54
C ALA A 82 -12.51 -4.25 5.95
N MET A 83 -11.34 -3.69 6.22
CA MET A 83 -11.09 -2.92 7.43
C MET A 83 -11.80 -1.56 7.33
N THR A 84 -12.54 -1.18 8.36
CA THR A 84 -13.31 0.07 8.41
C THR A 84 -12.44 1.30 8.13
N ALA A 85 -11.25 1.38 8.74
CA ALA A 85 -10.30 2.48 8.52
C ALA A 85 -9.99 2.72 7.05
N HIS A 86 -9.74 1.64 6.30
CA HIS A 86 -9.33 1.72 4.90
C HIS A 86 -10.43 2.36 4.04
N MET A 87 -11.68 1.96 4.26
CA MET A 87 -12.82 2.50 3.49
C MET A 87 -13.18 3.91 3.91
N LEU A 88 -13.07 4.25 5.19
CA LEU A 88 -13.29 5.62 5.64
C LEU A 88 -12.29 6.58 5.01
N TYR A 89 -11.01 6.20 4.95
CA TYR A 89 -9.99 6.98 4.25
C TYR A 89 -10.33 7.18 2.78
N ILE A 90 -10.72 6.12 2.07
CA ILE A 90 -11.11 6.21 0.66
C ILE A 90 -12.32 7.12 0.50
N LEU A 91 -13.40 6.88 1.25
CA LEU A 91 -14.63 7.67 1.14
C LEU A 91 -14.38 9.15 1.46
N GLU A 92 -13.62 9.45 2.51
CA GLU A 92 -13.23 10.83 2.83
C GLU A 92 -12.57 11.51 1.63
N ARG A 93 -11.60 10.85 0.99
CA ARG A 93 -10.89 11.39 -0.19
C ARG A 93 -11.80 11.58 -1.40
N PHE A 94 -12.73 10.67 -1.64
CA PHE A 94 -13.68 10.76 -2.75
C PHE A 94 -14.64 11.95 -2.62
N PHE A 95 -14.94 12.36 -1.39
CA PHE A 95 -15.90 13.45 -1.11
C PHE A 95 -15.22 14.76 -0.70
N GLU A 96 -13.90 14.89 -0.88
CA GLU A 96 -13.21 16.20 -0.80
C GLU A 96 -13.72 17.13 -1.92
N GLU A 97 -13.92 18.42 -1.63
CA GLU A 97 -14.47 19.37 -2.62
C GLU A 97 -13.60 19.50 -3.88
N SER A 98 -12.29 19.30 -3.74
CA SER A 98 -11.32 19.31 -4.84
C SER A 98 -11.18 17.96 -5.56
N ALA A 99 -11.83 16.90 -5.09
CA ALA A 99 -11.73 15.59 -5.70
C ALA A 99 -12.35 15.60 -7.10
N CYS A 100 -11.60 15.11 -8.08
CA CYS A 100 -12.07 14.97 -9.44
C CYS A 100 -11.54 13.69 -10.06
N TYR A 101 -12.34 13.11 -10.97
CA TYR A 101 -11.87 12.03 -11.81
C TYR A 101 -11.13 12.61 -13.00
N ALA A 102 -9.87 12.22 -13.16
CA ALA A 102 -9.07 12.56 -14.32
C ALA A 102 -8.85 11.32 -15.18
N VAL A 103 -8.97 11.50 -16.49
CA VAL A 103 -8.60 10.48 -17.47
C VAL A 103 -7.35 10.97 -18.19
N PRO A 104 -6.27 10.17 -18.26
CA PRO A 104 -5.07 10.56 -18.98
C PRO A 104 -5.41 10.81 -20.46
N ILE A 105 -4.90 11.92 -21.00
CA ILE A 105 -4.97 12.18 -22.44
C ILE A 105 -4.21 11.05 -23.16
N GLY A 106 -4.87 10.37 -24.11
CA GLY A 106 -4.32 9.19 -24.79
C GLY A 106 -4.60 7.86 -24.08
N GLY A 107 -5.35 7.87 -22.98
CA GLY A 107 -5.77 6.66 -22.26
C GLY A 107 -4.75 6.18 -21.23
N THR A 108 -5.10 5.12 -20.49
CA THR A 108 -4.32 4.61 -19.35
C THR A 108 -2.90 4.18 -19.73
N CYS A 109 -2.69 3.67 -20.95
CA CYS A 109 -1.36 3.30 -21.46
C CYS A 109 -0.37 4.48 -21.47
N GLU A 110 -0.84 5.71 -21.69
CA GLU A 110 0.04 6.89 -21.71
C GLU A 110 0.67 7.19 -20.35
N MET A 111 0.10 6.70 -19.25
CA MET A 111 0.73 6.82 -17.94
C MET A 111 2.06 6.06 -17.92
N GLY A 112 2.07 4.82 -18.40
CA GLY A 112 3.29 4.00 -18.51
C GLY A 112 4.31 4.62 -19.45
N ASN A 113 3.86 5.06 -20.64
CA ASN A 113 4.72 5.71 -21.63
C ASN A 113 5.35 7.00 -21.09
N THR A 114 4.60 7.80 -20.34
CA THR A 114 5.11 9.04 -19.73
C THR A 114 6.17 8.75 -18.68
N LEU A 115 5.94 7.74 -17.82
CA LEU A 115 6.93 7.33 -16.82
C LEU A 115 8.20 6.78 -17.48
N GLN A 116 8.08 6.00 -18.55
CA GLN A 116 9.22 5.53 -19.33
C GLN A 116 10.03 6.70 -19.90
N ARG A 117 9.37 7.67 -20.56
CA ARG A 117 10.04 8.87 -21.10
C ARG A 117 10.76 9.64 -20.00
N GLY A 118 10.13 9.77 -18.83
CA GLY A 118 10.75 10.39 -17.65
C GLY A 118 12.00 9.64 -17.20
N LEU A 119 11.91 8.32 -17.03
CA LEU A 119 13.02 7.45 -16.65
C LEU A 119 14.22 7.61 -17.59
N GLU A 120 13.98 7.51 -18.89
CA GLU A 120 15.01 7.61 -19.94
C GLU A 120 15.64 9.01 -19.99
N LYS A 121 14.83 10.06 -19.82
CA LYS A 121 15.32 11.45 -19.74
C LYS A 121 16.33 11.67 -18.60
N PHE A 122 16.19 10.95 -17.49
CA PHE A 122 17.12 11.01 -16.36
C PHE A 122 18.20 9.91 -16.41
N GLY A 123 18.40 9.27 -17.57
CA GLY A 123 19.47 8.30 -17.80
C GLY A 123 19.16 6.88 -17.30
N GLY A 124 17.93 6.62 -16.89
CA GLY A 124 17.45 5.27 -16.61
C GLY A 124 17.29 4.44 -17.88
N LYS A 125 17.26 3.12 -17.73
CA LYS A 125 17.08 2.17 -18.84
C LYS A 125 15.93 1.23 -18.53
N LEU A 126 15.04 1.03 -19.50
CA LEU A 126 14.00 0.02 -19.46
C LEU A 126 14.41 -1.18 -20.30
N GLN A 127 14.36 -2.38 -19.73
CA GLN A 127 14.58 -3.63 -20.47
C GLN A 127 13.30 -4.45 -20.43
N LEU A 128 12.69 -4.63 -21.60
CA LEU A 128 11.54 -5.51 -21.79
C LEU A 128 12.00 -6.92 -22.17
N ASN A 129 11.15 -7.91 -21.97
CA ASN A 129 11.49 -9.32 -22.18
C ASN A 129 12.71 -9.79 -21.37
N ALA A 130 12.99 -9.11 -20.25
CA ALA A 130 14.09 -9.38 -19.33
C ALA A 130 13.56 -10.04 -18.05
N HIS A 131 13.07 -11.27 -18.17
CA HIS A 131 12.54 -12.01 -17.02
C HIS A 131 13.66 -12.28 -16.01
N VAL A 132 13.51 -11.78 -14.78
CA VAL A 132 14.40 -12.06 -13.66
C VAL A 132 14.12 -13.45 -13.14
N ASP A 133 15.16 -14.27 -13.06
CA ASP A 133 15.11 -15.66 -12.57
C ASP A 133 15.57 -15.74 -11.10
N GLU A 134 16.61 -14.97 -10.76
CA GLU A 134 17.25 -15.03 -9.44
C GLU A 134 17.73 -13.64 -9.00
N ILE A 135 17.56 -13.32 -7.72
CA ILE A 135 18.20 -12.19 -7.05
C ILE A 135 19.52 -12.69 -6.45
N LEU A 136 20.62 -12.09 -6.89
CA LEU A 136 21.97 -12.45 -6.44
C LEU A 136 22.27 -11.77 -5.11
N VAL A 137 22.67 -12.55 -4.11
CA VAL A 137 22.98 -12.07 -2.75
C VAL A 137 24.38 -12.53 -2.35
N GLU A 138 25.20 -11.60 -1.88
CA GLU A 138 26.55 -11.85 -1.35
C GLU A 138 26.65 -11.23 0.04
N ASP A 139 27.11 -11.98 1.03
CA ASP A 139 27.26 -11.54 2.43
C ASP A 139 25.99 -10.86 2.99
N GLY A 140 24.82 -11.40 2.65
CA GLY A 140 23.51 -10.85 3.06
C GLY A 140 23.08 -9.58 2.31
N ARG A 141 23.81 -9.15 1.28
CA ARG A 141 23.47 -7.97 0.45
C ARG A 141 23.06 -8.37 -0.96
N ALA A 142 21.94 -7.87 -1.44
CA ALA A 142 21.57 -8.01 -2.85
C ALA A 142 22.56 -7.24 -3.75
N VAL A 143 23.26 -7.97 -4.62
CA VAL A 143 24.32 -7.44 -5.51
C VAL A 143 23.89 -7.37 -6.97
N GLY A 144 22.74 -7.91 -7.33
CA GLY A 144 22.23 -7.89 -8.70
C GLY A 144 21.11 -8.88 -8.93
N VAL A 145 20.81 -9.12 -10.20
CA VAL A 145 19.83 -10.11 -10.65
C VAL A 145 20.39 -10.91 -11.82
N ARG A 146 20.01 -12.19 -11.88
CA ARG A 146 20.21 -13.06 -13.04
C ARG A 146 18.90 -13.13 -13.82
N LEU A 147 19.00 -12.95 -15.13
CA LEU A 147 17.88 -13.09 -16.05
C LEU A 147 17.78 -14.53 -16.52
N LYS A 148 16.59 -14.95 -16.94
CA LYS A 148 16.31 -16.31 -17.44
C LYS A 148 17.16 -16.71 -18.66
N ASN A 149 17.66 -15.74 -19.41
CA ASN A 149 18.58 -15.98 -20.53
C ASN A 149 20.05 -16.14 -20.09
N GLY A 150 20.34 -16.15 -18.79
CA GLY A 150 21.67 -16.30 -18.20
C GLY A 150 22.42 -14.98 -17.97
N ASN A 151 21.94 -13.85 -18.53
CA ASN A 151 22.60 -12.56 -18.36
C ASN A 151 22.49 -12.08 -16.90
N VAL A 152 23.52 -11.36 -16.43
CA VAL A 152 23.56 -10.79 -15.09
C VAL A 152 23.54 -9.27 -15.15
N VAL A 153 22.68 -8.66 -14.34
CA VAL A 153 22.64 -7.21 -14.13
C VAL A 153 23.07 -6.91 -12.70
N THR A 154 24.21 -6.23 -12.55
CA THR A 154 24.77 -5.90 -11.23
C THR A 154 24.20 -4.60 -10.67
N ALA A 155 23.99 -4.58 -9.35
CA ALA A 155 23.45 -3.47 -8.60
C ALA A 155 24.49 -2.88 -7.64
N ARG A 156 24.81 -1.60 -7.83
CA ARG A 156 25.79 -0.90 -6.98
C ARG A 156 25.26 -0.56 -5.58
N LYS A 157 23.96 -0.28 -5.47
CA LYS A 157 23.33 0.18 -4.22
C LYS A 157 22.32 -0.84 -3.69
N ALA A 158 21.28 -1.12 -4.47
CA ALA A 158 20.19 -2.00 -4.06
C ALA A 158 19.49 -2.60 -5.28
N VAL A 159 18.77 -3.69 -5.03
CA VAL A 159 17.74 -4.24 -5.91
C VAL A 159 16.39 -3.90 -5.30
N VAL A 160 15.49 -3.31 -6.09
CA VAL A 160 14.12 -2.97 -5.67
C VAL A 160 13.16 -3.85 -6.45
N SER A 161 12.46 -4.76 -5.76
CA SER A 161 11.47 -5.64 -6.40
C SER A 161 10.07 -5.03 -6.32
N ASN A 162 9.42 -4.90 -7.48
CA ASN A 162 7.99 -4.62 -7.60
C ASN A 162 7.20 -5.87 -8.02
N ALA A 163 7.83 -7.04 -8.06
CA ALA A 163 7.13 -8.31 -8.26
C ALA A 163 6.28 -8.62 -7.02
N THR A 164 5.38 -9.60 -7.13
CA THR A 164 4.60 -10.00 -5.94
C THR A 164 5.56 -10.48 -4.84
N PRO A 165 5.18 -10.36 -3.55
CA PRO A 165 6.02 -10.87 -2.47
C PRO A 165 6.32 -12.37 -2.61
N PHE A 166 5.36 -13.15 -3.15
CA PHE A 166 5.52 -14.57 -3.41
C PHE A 166 6.61 -14.83 -4.46
N ASP A 167 6.57 -14.10 -5.59
CA ASP A 167 7.57 -14.25 -6.65
C ASP A 167 8.94 -13.75 -6.18
N THR A 168 8.99 -12.65 -5.44
CA THR A 168 10.23 -12.11 -4.87
C THR A 168 10.90 -13.12 -3.93
N VAL A 169 10.12 -13.79 -3.08
CA VAL A 169 10.65 -14.83 -2.18
C VAL A 169 11.18 -16.03 -2.96
N LYS A 170 10.56 -16.40 -4.08
CA LYS A 170 11.04 -17.49 -4.95
C LYS A 170 12.32 -17.13 -5.70
N MET A 171 12.50 -15.86 -6.07
CA MET A 171 13.73 -15.36 -6.70
C MET A 171 14.89 -15.22 -5.71
N LEU A 172 14.62 -15.20 -4.40
CA LEU A 172 15.65 -15.22 -3.37
C LEU A 172 16.13 -16.67 -3.18
N GLY A 173 17.42 -16.91 -3.45
CA GLY A 173 18.02 -18.25 -3.34
C GLY A 173 17.75 -18.94 -1.99
N GLU A 174 17.75 -20.28 -1.99
CA GLU A 174 17.39 -21.10 -0.83
C GLU A 174 18.27 -20.86 0.41
N GLU A 175 19.51 -20.45 0.18
CA GLU A 175 20.53 -20.18 1.19
C GLU A 175 20.18 -19.00 2.11
N GLN A 176 19.28 -18.11 1.68
CA GLN A 176 18.93 -16.94 2.48
C GLN A 176 18.01 -17.32 3.64
N GLU A 177 18.32 -16.88 4.86
CA GLU A 177 17.40 -17.07 5.98
C GLU A 177 16.18 -16.14 5.81
N LEU A 178 14.99 -16.73 5.82
CA LEU A 178 13.74 -16.00 5.73
C LEU A 178 13.03 -15.93 7.08
N PRO A 179 12.36 -14.81 7.41
CA PRO A 179 11.44 -14.77 8.53
C PRO A 179 10.38 -15.87 8.44
N LYS A 180 10.03 -16.48 9.58
CA LYS A 180 9.10 -17.63 9.65
C LYS A 180 7.78 -17.41 8.91
N GLY A 181 7.27 -16.17 8.92
CA GLY A 181 6.00 -15.83 8.26
C GLY A 181 6.02 -15.85 6.73
N VAL A 182 7.20 -15.67 6.11
CA VAL A 182 7.37 -15.60 4.65
C VAL A 182 8.06 -16.83 4.07
N ALA A 183 8.71 -17.66 4.91
CA ALA A 183 9.34 -18.91 4.49
C ALA A 183 8.37 -19.84 3.73
N LYS A 184 7.09 -19.82 4.10
CA LYS A 184 6.03 -20.60 3.43
C LYS A 184 5.80 -20.23 1.94
N TRP A 185 6.33 -19.10 1.48
CA TRP A 185 6.18 -18.66 0.08
C TRP A 185 7.27 -19.19 -0.84
N ARG A 186 8.26 -19.91 -0.31
CA ARG A 186 9.28 -20.59 -1.11
C ARG A 186 8.75 -21.80 -1.87
N SER A 187 7.74 -22.48 -1.32
CA SER A 187 7.08 -23.64 -1.93
C SER A 187 6.10 -23.27 -3.02
#